data_AF-A0A3Q1FDF1-F1
#
_entry.id   AF-A0A3Q1FDF1-F1
#
_cell.length_a   1.000
_cell.length_b   1.000
_cell.length_c   1.000
_cell.angle_alpha   90.00
_cell.angle_beta   90.00
_cell.angle_gamma   90.00
#
_symmetry.space_group_name_H-M   'P 1'
#
loop_
_entity.id
_entity.type
_entity.pdbx_description
1 polymer ?
#
loop_
_entity_poly.entity_id
_entity_poly.type
_entity_poly.pdbx_seq_one_letter_code
_entity_poly.pdbx_strand_id
1 'polypeptide(L)' 'MKNKGSKQKPKKKGNENAFGCDLIEHLQSSGQDVPQVLKKCAEFIEKHGIVDGIYRLSGVTSNIQRLR' A
#
# COMPACT_ATOMS: atom_id res chain seq x y z
N MET A 1 4.46 28.85 -39.59
CA MET A 1 5.66 27.98 -39.61
C MET A 1 6.15 27.77 -38.18
N LYS A 2 6.35 26.50 -37.78
CA LYS A 2 7.11 25.99 -36.61
C LYS A 2 6.48 26.05 -35.20
N ASN A 3 5.91 24.89 -34.90
CA ASN A 3 5.66 24.20 -33.64
C ASN A 3 6.86 24.13 -32.67
N LYS A 4 6.60 24.12 -31.35
CA LYS A 4 7.32 23.44 -30.23
C LYS A 4 6.80 24.08 -28.92
N GLY A 5 6.11 23.41 -28.00
CA GLY A 5 6.17 22.02 -27.61
C GLY A 5 6.74 21.93 -26.20
N SER A 6 5.91 22.12 -25.18
CA SER A 6 6.19 21.67 -23.81
C SER A 6 4.87 21.50 -23.05
N LYS A 7 4.08 20.51 -23.47
CA LYS A 7 3.07 19.91 -22.57
C LYS A 7 3.85 19.24 -21.44
N GLN A 8 4.01 19.96 -20.33
CA GLN A 8 4.46 19.35 -19.08
C GLN A 8 3.42 18.29 -18.72
N LYS A 9 3.76 17.02 -18.94
CA LYS A 9 2.99 15.90 -18.38
C LYS A 9 2.89 16.16 -16.88
N PRO A 10 1.69 16.18 -16.27
CA PRO A 10 1.61 16.20 -14.83
C PRO A 10 2.37 14.99 -14.33
N LYS A 11 3.44 15.21 -13.56
CA LYS A 11 4.02 14.16 -12.73
C LYS A 11 2.86 13.68 -11.87
N LYS A 12 2.29 12.51 -12.18
CA LYS A 12 1.40 11.82 -11.26
C LYS A 12 2.26 11.59 -10.01
N LYS A 13 2.11 12.46 -9.00
CA LYS A 13 2.39 12.06 -7.62
C LYS A 13 1.53 10.81 -7.47
N GLY A 14 2.17 9.64 -7.51
CA GLY A 14 1.49 8.39 -7.20
C GLY A 14 0.74 8.65 -5.90
N ASN A 15 -0.53 8.28 -5.86
CA ASN A 15 -1.31 8.42 -4.65
C ASN A 15 -0.57 7.62 -3.57
N GLU A 16 0.22 8.29 -2.73
CA GLU A 16 1.10 7.66 -1.72
C GLU A 16 0.30 6.95 -0.63
N ASN A 17 -1.03 7.08 -0.68
CA ASN A 17 -1.95 6.44 0.24
C ASN A 17 -2.22 5.00 -0.22
N ALA A 18 -1.48 4.05 0.35
CA ALA A 18 -1.73 2.62 0.20
C ALA A 18 -3.08 2.17 0.80
N PHE A 19 -3.68 2.98 1.67
CA PHE A 19 -4.95 2.67 2.34
C PHE A 19 -6.09 3.54 1.83
N GLY A 20 -7.23 2.89 1.53
CA GLY A 20 -8.45 3.56 1.08
C GLY A 20 -8.48 3.92 -0.42
N CYS A 21 -7.52 3.42 -1.20
CA CYS A 21 -7.54 3.51 -2.66
C CYS A 21 -8.08 2.23 -3.30
N ASP A 22 -8.43 2.31 -4.59
CA ASP A 22 -8.83 1.15 -5.38
C ASP A 22 -7.67 0.17 -5.55
N LEU A 23 -7.96 -1.13 -5.37
CA LEU A 23 -6.95 -2.18 -5.42
C LEU A 23 -6.32 -2.31 -6.81
N ILE A 24 -7.11 -2.24 -7.89
CA ILE A 24 -6.60 -2.42 -9.25
C ILE A 24 -5.68 -1.25 -9.60
N GLU A 25 -6.08 -0.01 -9.29
CA GLU A 25 -5.22 1.16 -9.49
C GLU A 25 -3.92 1.09 -8.68
N HIS A 26 -3.99 0.61 -7.43
CA HIS A 26 -2.82 0.45 -6.57
C HIS A 26 -1.84 -0.59 -7.13
N LEU A 27 -2.33 -1.74 -7.60
CA LEU A 27 -1.49 -2.79 -8.19
C LEU A 27 -0.89 -2.34 -9.53
N GLN A 28 -1.68 -1.71 -10.40
CA GLN A 28 -1.21 -1.18 -11.68
C GLN A 28 -0.14 -0.08 -11.50
N SER A 29 -0.29 0.77 -10.49
CA SER A 29 0.68 1.84 -10.22
C SER A 29 1.95 1.34 -9.53
N SER A 30 1.86 0.31 -8.68
CA SER A 30 3.01 -0.28 -7.99
C SER A 30 3.74 -1.35 -8.81
N GLY A 31 3.09 -1.92 -9.83
CA GLY A 31 3.63 -3.01 -10.64
C GLY A 31 3.80 -4.32 -9.84
N GLN A 32 3.04 -4.49 -8.75
CA GLN A 32 3.06 -5.68 -7.92
C GLN A 32 1.78 -6.51 -8.13
N ASP A 33 1.88 -7.83 -7.94
CA ASP A 33 0.71 -8.73 -8.02
C ASP A 33 -0.16 -8.66 -6.76
N VAL A 34 0.43 -8.24 -5.64
CA VAL A 34 -0.24 -8.07 -4.34
C VAL A 34 0.26 -6.79 -3.65
N PRO A 35 -0.58 -6.11 -2.85
CA PRO A 35 -0.15 -4.95 -2.08
C PRO A 35 1.00 -5.29 -1.14
N GLN A 36 2.02 -4.43 -1.09
CA GLN A 36 3.21 -4.65 -0.26
C GLN A 36 2.87 -4.78 1.24
N VAL A 37 1.84 -4.06 1.71
CA VAL A 37 1.35 -4.17 3.09
C VAL A 37 0.86 -5.59 3.41
N LEU A 38 0.14 -6.24 2.49
CA LEU A 38 -0.34 -7.60 2.69
C LEU A 38 0.82 -8.59 2.75
N LYS A 39 1.77 -8.47 1.82
CA LYS A 39 2.97 -9.32 1.80
C LYS A 39 3.75 -9.21 3.11
N LYS A 40 4.03 -8.00 3.58
CA LYS A 40 4.83 -7.77 4.79
C LYS A 40 4.11 -8.22 6.06
N CYS A 41 2.81 -7.95 6.19
CA CYS A 41 2.04 -8.41 7.34
C CYS A 41 1.93 -9.94 7.37
N ALA A 42 1.69 -10.59 6.23
CA ALA A 42 1.63 -12.05 6.14
C ALA A 42 2.97 -12.68 6.54
N GLU A 43 4.08 -12.26 5.91
CA GLU A 43 5.44 -12.73 6.23
C GLU A 43 5.76 -12.60 7.73
N PHE A 44 5.37 -11.48 8.35
CA PHE A 44 5.61 -11.25 9.78
C PHE A 44 4.76 -12.17 10.66
N ILE A 45 3.47 -12.32 10.36
CA ILE A 45 2.55 -13.17 11.15
C ILE A 45 2.94 -14.64 11.02
N GLU A 46 3.30 -15.11 9.83
CA GLU A 46 3.77 -16.49 9.63
C GLU A 46 5.02 -16.80 10.46
N LYS A 47 5.94 -15.83 10.56
CA LYS A 47 7.19 -16.00 11.28
C LYS A 47 7.06 -15.81 12.80
N HIS A 48 6.18 -14.91 13.25
CA HIS A 48 6.18 -14.42 14.64
C HIS A 48 4.80 -14.45 15.31
N GLY A 49 3.72 -14.55 14.55
CA GLY A 49 2.35 -14.31 15.00
C GLY A 49 1.48 -15.56 15.10
N ILE A 50 2.03 -16.77 14.96
CA ILE A 50 1.28 -18.01 15.15
C ILE A 50 1.06 -18.24 16.66
N VAL A 51 0.02 -17.60 17.20
CA VAL A 51 -0.36 -17.60 18.62
C VAL A 51 -1.87 -17.77 18.77
N ASP A 52 -2.33 -18.15 19.97
CA ASP A 52 -3.78 -18.20 20.23
C ASP A 52 -4.41 -16.81 20.05
N GLY A 53 -5.57 -16.78 19.38
CA GLY A 53 -6.29 -15.56 19.12
C GLY A 53 -5.65 -14.63 18.09
N ILE A 54 -4.72 -15.10 17.26
CA ILE A 54 -4.26 -14.34 16.08
C ILE A 54 -5.47 -13.92 15.22
N TYR A 55 -5.46 -12.66 14.76
CA TYR A 55 -6.57 -11.97 14.10
C TYR A 55 -7.84 -11.70 14.95
N ARG A 56 -8.02 -12.39 16.09
CA ARG A 56 -9.15 -12.18 17.02
C ARG A 56 -8.83 -11.12 18.07
N LEU A 57 -7.63 -11.17 18.64
CA LEU A 57 -7.17 -10.21 19.65
C LEU A 57 -6.67 -8.94 18.99
N SER A 58 -7.24 -7.80 19.37
CA SER A 58 -6.86 -6.49 18.83
C SER A 58 -5.59 -5.95 19.49
N GLY A 59 -4.68 -5.42 18.67
CA GLY A 59 -3.58 -4.61 19.16
C GLY A 59 -4.04 -3.24 19.66
N VAL A 60 -3.12 -2.51 20.29
CA VAL A 60 -3.38 -1.14 20.76
C VAL A 60 -3.66 -0.21 19.57
N THR A 61 -4.79 0.51 19.60
CA THR A 61 -5.27 1.36 18.48
C THR A 61 -4.22 2.36 18.00
N SER A 62 -3.48 3.01 18.91
CA SER A 62 -2.43 3.98 18.54
C SER A 62 -1.28 3.34 17.77
N ASN A 63 -0.90 2.09 18.10
CA ASN A 63 0.11 1.35 17.36
C ASN A 63 -0.38 0.99 15.95
N ILE A 64 -1.65 0.61 15.82
CA ILE A 64 -2.26 0.30 14.51
C ILE A 64 -2.27 1.54 13.62
N GLN A 65 -2.70 2.69 14.14
CA GLN A 65 -2.71 3.95 13.36
C GLN A 65 -1.30 4.42 12.96
N ARG A 66 -0.29 4.14 13.77
CA ARG A 66 1.11 4.47 13.44
C ARG A 66 1.67 3.58 12.33
N LEU A 67 1.19 2.35 12.19
CA LEU A 67 1.62 1.39 11.16
C LEU A 67 0.86 1.54 9.83
N ARG A 68 -0.27 2.25 9.84
CA ARG A 68 -1.10 2.59 8.68
C ARG A 68 -0.56 3.84 7.99
#